data_AF-A0A950Y3K4-F1
#
_entry.id   AF-A0A950Y3K4-F1
#
_cell.length_a   1.000
_cell.length_b   1.000
_cell.length_c   1.000
_cell.angle_alpha   90.00
_cell.angle_beta   90.00
_cell.angle_gamma   90.00
#
_symmetry.space_group_name_H-M   'P 1'
#
loop_
_entity.id
_entity.type
_entity.pdbx_description
1 polymer ?
#
loop_
_entity_poly.entity_id
_entity_poly.type
_entity_poly.pdbx_seq_one_letter_code
_entity_poly.pdbx_strand_id
1 'polypeptide(L)'
;MLKTLARFEQENGRREQAETTLQKLNYIYPEDEEIHRRLGSLLSAAGDANGAIREFRAVLTLQPADAAEAHYQLAKALNAAHRLNEAKDEVILALEAAPGYKPAQQLLLELSQP
;
A
#
# COMPACT_ATOMS: atom_id res chain seq x y z
N MET A 1 -6.61 -7.34 20.63
CA MET A 1 -6.25 -8.77 20.76
C MET A 1 -5.90 -9.45 19.43
N LEU A 2 -6.37 -9.00 18.26
CA LEU A 2 -5.86 -9.50 16.95
C LEU A 2 -4.99 -8.48 16.20
N LYS A 3 -5.33 -7.18 16.24
CA LYS A 3 -4.50 -6.11 15.64
C LYS A 3 -3.07 -6.07 16.21
N THR A 4 -2.94 -6.20 17.53
CA THR A 4 -1.65 -6.27 18.22
C THR A 4 -0.86 -7.52 17.84
N LEU A 5 -1.54 -8.66 17.65
CA LEU A 5 -0.92 -9.90 17.23
C LEU A 5 -0.36 -9.77 15.81
N ALA A 6 -1.18 -9.30 14.86
CA ALA A 6 -0.72 -9.06 13.49
C ALA A 6 0.50 -8.15 13.45
N ARG A 7 0.49 -7.04 14.20
CA ARG A 7 1.65 -6.14 14.30
C ARG A 7 2.89 -6.85 14.83
N PHE A 8 2.75 -7.61 15.90
CA PHE A 8 3.85 -8.37 16.48
C PHE A 8 4.40 -9.44 15.52
N GLU A 9 3.53 -10.14 14.79
CA GLU A 9 3.92 -11.11 13.77
C GLU A 9 4.71 -10.44 12.63
N GLN A 10 4.30 -9.24 12.19
CA GLN A 10 5.04 -8.44 11.20
C GLN A 10 6.44 -8.05 11.72
N GLU A 11 6.54 -7.56 12.95
CA GLU A 11 7.80 -7.14 13.59
C GLU A 11 8.78 -8.30 13.75
N ASN A 12 8.26 -9.52 13.97
CA ASN A 12 9.07 -10.73 14.11
C ASN A 12 9.32 -11.46 12.79
N GLY A 13 8.99 -10.84 11.64
CA GLY A 13 9.21 -11.42 10.31
C GLY A 13 8.30 -12.59 9.95
N ARG A 14 7.26 -12.88 10.75
CA ARG A 14 6.29 -13.96 10.51
C ARG A 14 5.20 -13.52 9.54
N ARG A 15 5.62 -13.20 8.31
CA ARG A 15 4.78 -12.54 7.29
C ARG A 15 3.51 -13.33 6.94
N GLU A 16 3.61 -14.65 6.76
CA GLU A 16 2.44 -15.49 6.44
C GLU A 16 1.40 -15.53 7.57
N GLN A 17 1.86 -15.57 8.81
CA GLN A 17 0.98 -15.55 9.99
C GLN A 17 0.28 -14.19 10.10
N ALA A 18 1.04 -13.11 9.93
CA ALA A 18 0.50 -11.76 9.91
C ALA A 18 -0.55 -11.57 8.82
N GLU A 19 -0.30 -12.07 7.62
CA GLU A 19 -1.27 -12.02 6.51
C GLU A 19 -2.56 -12.78 6.88
N THR A 20 -2.45 -14.01 7.39
CA THR A 20 -3.60 -14.80 7.82
C THR A 20 -4.40 -14.09 8.91
N THR A 21 -3.73 -13.51 9.91
CA THR A 21 -4.37 -12.75 10.99
C THR A 21 -5.07 -11.51 10.44
N LEU A 22 -4.45 -10.80 9.50
CA LEU A 22 -5.02 -9.61 8.87
C LEU A 22 -6.18 -9.93 7.93
N GLN A 23 -6.16 -11.05 7.20
CA GLN A 23 -7.30 -11.50 6.38
C GLN A 23 -8.52 -11.81 7.26
N LYS A 24 -8.33 -12.47 8.41
CA LYS A 24 -9.40 -12.68 9.39
C LYS A 24 -9.94 -11.37 9.95
N LEU A 25 -9.05 -10.42 10.24
CA LEU A 25 -9.43 -9.09 10.69
C LEU A 25 -10.23 -8.33 9.63
N ASN A 26 -9.82 -8.40 8.36
CA ASN A 26 -10.52 -7.77 7.24
C ASN A 26 -11.94 -8.34 7.07
N TYR A 27 -12.14 -9.64 7.30
CA TYR A 27 -13.47 -10.24 7.28
C TYR A 27 -14.40 -9.67 8.37
N ILE A 28 -13.85 -9.29 9.53
CA ILE A 28 -14.63 -8.74 10.66
C ILE A 28 -14.80 -7.22 10.53
N TYR A 29 -13.78 -6.52 10.02
CA TYR A 29 -13.72 -5.07 9.92
C TYR A 29 -13.28 -4.65 8.50
N PRO A 30 -14.17 -4.78 7.49
CA PRO A 30 -13.83 -4.55 6.10
C PRO A 30 -13.68 -3.07 5.71
N GLU A 31 -14.01 -2.15 6.61
CA GLU A 31 -13.88 -0.70 6.39
C GLU A 31 -12.73 -0.10 7.21
N ASP A 32 -11.85 -0.95 7.74
CA ASP A 32 -10.72 -0.53 8.55
C ASP A 32 -9.48 -0.28 7.68
N GLU A 33 -9.20 1.00 7.44
CA GLU A 33 -8.09 1.44 6.61
C GLU A 33 -6.74 0.85 7.05
N GLU A 34 -6.49 0.72 8.35
CA GLU A 34 -5.21 0.20 8.86
C GLU A 34 -5.00 -1.26 8.44
N ILE A 35 -6.08 -2.05 8.37
CA ILE A 35 -6.02 -3.46 7.95
C ILE A 35 -5.63 -3.55 6.48
N HIS A 36 -6.29 -2.79 5.60
CA HIS A 36 -5.97 -2.75 4.18
C HIS A 36 -4.53 -2.26 3.95
N ARG A 37 -4.10 -1.19 4.63
CA ARG A 37 -2.73 -0.68 4.50
C ARG A 37 -1.68 -1.72 4.88
N ARG A 38 -1.91 -2.46 5.98
CA ARG A 38 -1.00 -3.53 6.42
C ARG A 38 -0.98 -4.72 5.47
N LEU A 39 -2.14 -5.14 4.96
CA LEU A 39 -2.22 -6.19 3.93
C LEU A 39 -1.49 -5.78 2.66
N GLY A 40 -1.72 -4.57 2.14
CA GLY A 40 -1.04 -4.08 0.94
C GLY A 40 0.48 -4.03 1.08
N SER A 41 0.98 -3.63 2.25
CA SER A 41 2.41 -3.66 2.56
C SER A 41 2.98 -5.08 2.61
N LEU A 42 2.28 -6.03 3.23
CA LEU A 42 2.71 -7.43 3.28
C LEU A 42 2.73 -8.08 1.90
N LEU A 43 1.67 -7.89 1.11
CA LEU A 43 1.56 -8.43 -0.24
C LEU A 43 2.65 -7.85 -1.16
N SER A 44 2.91 -6.55 -1.05
CA SER A 44 4.04 -5.91 -1.74
C SER A 44 5.39 -6.56 -1.38
N ALA A 45 5.62 -6.81 -0.08
CA ALA A 45 6.84 -7.45 0.39
C ALA A 45 6.94 -8.94 0.02
N ALA A 46 5.81 -9.59 -0.29
CA ALA A 46 5.72 -10.96 -0.78
C ALA A 46 5.84 -11.04 -2.32
N GLY A 47 5.86 -9.91 -3.03
CA GLY A 47 5.89 -9.85 -4.49
C GLY A 47 4.52 -10.00 -5.16
N ASP A 48 3.43 -10.10 -4.39
CA ASP A 48 2.07 -10.06 -4.93
C ASP A 48 1.63 -8.61 -5.19
N ALA A 49 2.11 -8.06 -6.30
CA ALA A 49 1.80 -6.70 -6.71
C ALA A 49 0.29 -6.48 -6.94
N ASN A 50 -0.43 -7.47 -7.49
CA ASN A 50 -1.86 -7.35 -7.77
C ASN A 50 -2.69 -7.33 -6.48
N GLY A 51 -2.34 -8.21 -5.53
CA GLY A 51 -2.91 -8.19 -4.19
C GLY A 51 -2.69 -6.85 -3.50
N ALA A 52 -1.47 -6.31 -3.55
CA ALA A 52 -1.15 -5.01 -2.98
C ALA A 52 -1.94 -3.85 -3.60
N ILE A 53 -2.07 -3.82 -4.93
CA ILE A 53 -2.87 -2.82 -5.65
C ILE A 53 -4.31 -2.81 -5.14
N ARG A 54 -4.92 -4.00 -4.97
CA ARG A 54 -6.30 -4.14 -4.47
C ARG A 54 -6.45 -3.52 -3.09
N GLU A 55 -5.52 -3.81 -2.18
CA GLU A 55 -5.59 -3.32 -0.80
C GLU A 55 -5.31 -1.81 -0.71
N PHE A 56 -4.35 -1.27 -1.47
CA PHE A 56 -4.09 0.18 -1.46
C PHE A 56 -5.22 1.00 -2.12
N ARG A 57 -5.93 0.46 -3.12
CA ARG A 57 -7.15 1.08 -3.63
C ARG A 57 -8.26 1.11 -2.58
N ALA A 58 -8.37 0.09 -1.75
CA ALA A 58 -9.31 0.09 -0.61
C ALA A 58 -8.94 1.17 0.41
N VAL A 59 -7.65 1.32 0.73
CA VAL A 59 -7.16 2.43 1.59
C VAL A 59 -7.63 3.78 1.06
N LEU A 60 -7.40 4.07 -0.24
CA LEU A 60 -7.83 5.33 -0.86
C LEU A 60 -9.35 5.53 -0.83
N THR A 61 -10.12 4.46 -1.01
CA THR A 61 -11.61 4.50 -0.93
C THR A 61 -12.09 4.89 0.46
N LEU A 62 -11.34 4.51 1.50
CA LEU A 62 -11.63 4.83 2.91
C LEU A 62 -11.13 6.21 3.35
N GLN A 63 -10.67 7.05 2.41
CA GLN A 63 -10.26 8.44 2.65
C GLN A 63 -9.18 8.54 3.75
N PRO A 64 -7.95 8.08 3.46
CA PRO A 64 -6.88 8.03 4.46
C PRO A 64 -6.46 9.44 4.85
N ALA A 65 -6.03 9.62 6.10
CA ALA A 65 -5.53 10.90 6.58
C ALA A 65 -4.27 11.38 5.82
N ASP A 66 -3.46 10.44 5.33
CA ASP A 66 -2.30 10.72 4.49
C ASP A 66 -2.52 10.15 3.08
N ALA A 67 -3.23 10.93 2.25
CA ALA A 67 -3.51 10.57 0.87
C ALA A 67 -2.23 10.48 0.01
N ALA A 68 -1.22 11.30 0.30
CA ALA A 68 0.04 11.30 -0.43
C ALA A 68 0.79 9.98 -0.26
N GLU A 69 0.90 9.49 0.98
CA GLU A 69 1.46 8.17 1.27
C GLU A 69 0.65 7.05 0.60
N ALA A 70 -0.67 7.11 0.65
CA ALA A 70 -1.52 6.06 0.08
C ALA A 70 -1.38 5.97 -1.46
N HIS A 71 -1.42 7.10 -2.16
CA HIS A 71 -1.17 7.17 -3.60
C HIS A 71 0.25 6.70 -3.95
N TYR A 72 1.25 7.07 -3.15
CA TYR A 72 2.63 6.60 -3.35
C TYR A 72 2.77 5.07 -3.21
N GLN A 73 2.15 4.46 -2.20
CA GLN A 73 2.20 3.00 -2.03
C GLN A 73 1.47 2.28 -3.17
N LEU A 74 0.35 2.82 -3.65
CA LEU A 74 -0.33 2.30 -4.84
C LEU A 74 0.55 2.42 -6.10
N ALA A 75 1.21 3.56 -6.29
CA ALA A 75 2.15 3.76 -7.41
C ALA A 75 3.29 2.73 -7.40
N LYS A 76 3.87 2.45 -6.24
CA LYS A 76 4.91 1.42 -6.10
C LYS A 76 4.39 0.03 -6.47
N ALA A 77 3.20 -0.32 -6.00
CA ALA A 77 2.59 -1.60 -6.32
C ALA A 77 2.27 -1.73 -7.82
N LEU A 78 1.80 -0.65 -8.46
CA LEU A 78 1.58 -0.59 -9.92
C LEU A 78 2.89 -0.71 -10.70
N ASN A 79 3.96 -0.06 -10.25
CA ASN A 79 5.28 -0.19 -10.87
C ASN A 79 5.79 -1.64 -10.79
N ALA A 80 5.66 -2.28 -9.63
CA ALA A 80 6.02 -3.69 -9.45
C ALA A 80 5.19 -4.64 -10.34
N ALA A 81 3.95 -4.26 -10.67
CA ALA A 81 3.11 -4.97 -11.64
C ALA A 81 3.40 -4.61 -13.11
N HIS A 82 4.45 -3.82 -13.39
CA HIS A 82 4.80 -3.28 -14.72
C HIS A 82 3.70 -2.40 -15.36
N ARG A 83 2.82 -1.82 -14.55
CA ARG A 83 1.74 -0.91 -14.99
C ARG A 83 2.22 0.54 -14.92
N LEU A 84 3.22 0.86 -15.72
CA LEU A 84 3.99 2.12 -15.62
C LEU A 84 3.16 3.39 -15.79
N ASN A 85 2.19 3.40 -16.69
CA ASN A 85 1.35 4.58 -16.92
C ASN A 85 0.49 4.88 -15.69
N GLU A 86 -0.20 3.88 -15.15
CA GLU A 86 -1.00 4.04 -13.94
C GLU A 86 -0.13 4.39 -12.72
N ALA A 87 1.08 3.83 -12.64
CA ALA A 87 2.02 4.19 -11.58
C ALA A 87 2.37 5.69 -11.62
N LYS A 88 2.60 6.26 -12.82
CA LYS A 88 2.87 7.69 -12.99
C LYS A 88 1.68 8.55 -12.58
N ASP A 89 0.47 8.15 -12.97
CA ASP A 89 -0.74 8.87 -12.60
C ASP A 89 -0.89 8.94 -11.07
N GLU A 90 -0.67 7.83 -10.37
CA GLU A 90 -0.73 7.78 -8.91
C GLU A 90 0.41 8.58 -8.24
N VAL A 91 1.61 8.62 -8.83
CA VAL A 91 2.69 9.51 -8.35
C VAL A 91 2.29 10.98 -8.48
N ILE A 92 1.65 11.36 -9.57
CA ILE A 92 1.15 12.74 -9.76
C ILE A 92 0.11 13.07 -8.69
N LEU A 93 -0.86 12.17 -8.45
CA LEU A 93 -1.87 12.35 -7.39
C LEU A 93 -1.23 12.48 -6.00
N ALA A 94 -0.18 11.71 -5.69
CA ALA A 94 0.56 11.86 -4.44
C ALA A 94 1.19 13.26 -4.30
N LEU A 95 1.73 13.81 -5.39
CA LEU A 95 2.33 15.15 -5.42
C LEU A 95 1.28 16.27 -5.44
N GLU A 96 0.09 16.04 -5.98
CA GLU A 96 -1.04 16.97 -5.85
C GLU A 96 -1.51 17.06 -4.40
N ALA A 97 -1.60 15.92 -3.70
CA ALA A 97 -1.95 15.88 -2.28
C ALA A 97 -0.87 16.53 -1.40
N ALA A 98 0.40 16.29 -1.71
CA ALA A 98 1.53 16.90 -1.00
C ALA A 98 2.71 17.17 -1.96
N PRO A 99 2.86 18.40 -2.50
CA PRO A 99 3.90 18.71 -3.48
C PRO A 99 5.34 18.46 -3.00
N GLY A 100 5.57 18.53 -1.68
CA GLY A 100 6.86 18.27 -1.05
C GLY A 100 7.12 16.81 -0.66
N TYR A 101 6.25 15.87 -1.04
CA TYR A 101 6.37 14.46 -0.69
C TYR A 101 7.51 13.80 -1.49
N LYS A 102 8.71 13.90 -0.92
CA LYS A 102 9.98 13.46 -1.53
C LYS A 102 9.96 12.04 -2.11
N PRO A 103 9.35 11.03 -1.45
CA PRO A 103 9.33 9.67 -2.01
C PRO A 103 8.62 9.59 -3.37
N ALA A 104 7.53 10.35 -3.58
CA ALA A 104 6.86 10.40 -4.88
C ALA A 104 7.70 11.14 -5.93
N GLN A 105 8.40 12.23 -5.55
CA GLN A 105 9.30 12.93 -6.48
C GLN A 105 10.41 12.01 -6.98
N GLN A 106 11.00 11.21 -6.09
CA GLN A 106 12.03 10.22 -6.44
C GLN A 106 11.47 9.15 -7.38
N LEU A 107 10.32 8.58 -7.05
CA LEU A 107 9.68 7.56 -7.89
C LEU A 107 9.31 8.11 -9.27
N LEU A 108 8.88 9.37 -9.37
CA LEU A 108 8.58 9.99 -10.68
C LEU A 108 9.83 10.04 -11.57
N LEU A 109 10.98 10.39 -10.99
CA LEU A 109 12.25 10.42 -11.71
C LEU A 109 12.65 9.03 -12.19
N GLU A 110 12.50 8.01 -11.34
CA GLU A 110 12.76 6.61 -11.71
C GLU A 110 11.86 6.14 -12.86
N LEU A 111 10.56 6.45 -12.80
CA LEU A 111 9.58 6.06 -13.83
C LEU A 111 9.73 6.83 -15.15
N SER A 112 10.42 7.98 -15.14
CA SER A 112 10.59 8.85 -16.31
C SER A 112 11.88 8.60 -17.07
N GLN A 113 12.75 7.74 -16.56
CA GLN A 113 13.97 7.34 -17.28
C GLN A 113 13.65 6.26 -18.32
N PRO A 114 14.25 6.33 -19.53
CA PRO A 114 14.04 5.38 -20.62
C PRO A 114 14.68 4.01 -20.38
#